data_AF-A0A4Y4E2L3-F1
#
_entry.id   AF-A0A4Y4E2L3-F1
#
_cell.length_a   1.000
_cell.length_b   1.000
_cell.length_c   1.000
_cell.angle_alpha   90.00
_cell.angle_beta   90.00
_cell.angle_gamma   90.00
#
_symmetry.space_group_name_H-M   'P 1'
#
loop_
_entity.id
_entity.type
_entity.pdbx_description
1 polymer ?
#
loop_
_entity_poly.entity_id
_entity_poly.type
_entity_poly.pdbx_seq_one_letter_code
_entity_poly.pdbx_strand_id
1 'polypeptide(L)'
;MKNYRQSHAFRDAAADLGIRLKFIKPHCPWTNGKAEGFNRTLAAEWVYARPYTSNQDRAQALPIWLDRYNLERPHTGIGGLHPIDRVNNVPGQYS
;
A
#
# COMPACT_ATOMS: atom_id res chain seq x y z
N MET A 1 17.81 -2.93 -10.23
CA MET A 1 17.32 -2.74 -8.85
C MET A 1 16.96 -4.10 -8.24
N LYS A 2 17.89 -4.73 -7.51
CA LYS A 2 17.71 -6.02 -6.79
C LYS A 2 18.17 -5.86 -5.33
N ASN A 3 17.67 -4.84 -4.62
CA ASN A 3 18.28 -4.48 -3.32
C ASN A 3 17.61 -5.22 -2.13
N TYR A 4 16.28 -5.25 -2.04
CA TYR A 4 15.60 -5.78 -0.85
C TYR A 4 15.63 -7.32 -0.68
N ARG A 5 15.77 -8.08 -1.79
CA ARG A 5 15.84 -9.55 -1.72
C ARG A 5 17.19 -10.06 -1.21
N GLN A 6 18.24 -9.26 -1.37
CA GLN A 6 19.61 -9.57 -1.01
C GLN A 6 20.11 -8.76 0.19
N SER A 7 19.41 -7.68 0.57
CA SER A 7 19.75 -6.85 1.71
C SER A 7 19.64 -7.64 3.01
N HIS A 8 20.76 -7.76 3.72
CA HIS A 8 20.82 -8.35 5.06
C HIS A 8 20.05 -7.49 6.05
N ALA A 9 20.26 -6.17 6.06
CA ALA A 9 19.56 -5.25 6.95
C ALA A 9 18.02 -5.36 6.84
N PHE A 10 17.49 -5.54 5.63
CA PHE A 10 16.04 -5.73 5.45
C PHE A 10 15.54 -7.08 5.96
N ARG A 11 16.35 -8.14 5.78
CA ARG A 11 16.03 -9.49 6.28
C ARG A 11 16.08 -9.55 7.80
N ASP A 12 17.07 -8.90 8.40
CA ASP A 12 17.27 -8.88 9.86
C ASP A 12 16.13 -8.09 10.51
N ALA A 13 15.81 -6.90 10.02
CA ALA A 13 14.66 -6.12 10.51
C ALA A 13 13.33 -6.86 10.39
N ALA A 14 13.11 -7.60 9.29
CA ALA A 14 11.92 -8.42 9.14
C ALA A 14 11.90 -9.58 10.16
N ALA A 15 13.05 -10.21 10.42
CA ALA A 15 13.18 -11.27 11.42
C ALA A 15 12.91 -10.76 12.84
N ASP A 16 13.46 -9.60 13.21
CA ASP A 16 13.25 -8.95 14.51
C ASP A 16 11.77 -8.63 14.76
N LEU A 17 11.04 -8.27 13.71
CA LEU A 17 9.59 -8.04 13.76
C LEU A 17 8.74 -9.31 13.62
N GLY A 18 9.36 -10.50 13.48
CA GLY A 18 8.65 -11.77 13.26
C GLY A 18 7.95 -11.87 11.90
N ILE A 19 8.32 -11.04 10.93
CA ILE A 19 7.70 -10.94 9.60
C ILE A 19 8.34 -11.95 8.64
N ARG A 20 7.51 -12.84 8.08
CA ARG A 20 7.94 -13.73 6.98
C ARG A 20 7.88 -13.00 5.64
N LEU A 21 9.04 -12.74 5.05
CA LEU A 21 9.13 -12.18 3.69
C LEU A 21 8.59 -13.17 2.65
N LYS A 22 7.63 -12.71 1.83
CA LYS A 22 7.08 -13.46 0.70
C LYS A 22 7.37 -12.69 -0.59
N PHE A 23 7.88 -13.40 -1.59
CA PHE A 23 8.19 -12.83 -2.90
C PHE A 23 7.31 -13.47 -3.97
N ILE A 24 6.98 -12.70 -5.00
CA ILE A 24 6.28 -13.23 -6.17
C ILE A 24 7.12 -14.32 -6.84
N LYS A 25 6.44 -15.36 -7.34
CA LYS A 25 7.07 -16.42 -8.13
C LYS A 25 7.48 -15.84 -9.49
N PRO A 26 8.66 -16.19 -10.03
CA PRO A 26 9.04 -15.80 -11.39
C PRO A 26 7.93 -16.17 -12.40
N HIS A 27 7.68 -15.27 -13.34
CA HIS A 27 6.63 -15.41 -14.36
C HIS A 27 5.19 -15.48 -13.82
N CYS A 28 4.95 -15.05 -12.57
CA CYS A 28 3.61 -14.99 -11.98
C CYS A 28 3.14 -13.56 -11.62
N PRO A 29 3.12 -12.61 -12.57
CA PRO A 29 2.79 -11.21 -12.30
C PRO A 29 1.34 -11.01 -11.83
N TRP A 30 0.42 -11.88 -12.23
CA TRP A 30 -1.00 -11.80 -11.84
C TRP A 30 -1.23 -11.82 -10.32
N THR A 31 -0.28 -12.38 -9.55
CA THR A 31 -0.35 -12.40 -8.08
C THR A 31 -0.17 -11.02 -7.45
N ASN A 32 0.43 -10.07 -8.18
CA ASN A 32 0.72 -8.72 -7.72
C ASN A 32 -0.34 -7.69 -8.16
N GLY A 33 -1.33 -8.10 -8.95
CA GLY A 33 -2.28 -7.18 -9.60
C GLY A 33 -3.03 -6.27 -8.63
N LYS A 34 -3.31 -6.73 -7.40
CA LYS A 34 -3.93 -5.89 -6.36
C LYS A 34 -3.02 -4.76 -5.90
N ALA A 35 -1.75 -5.06 -5.62
CA ALA A 35 -0.76 -4.07 -5.21
C ALA A 35 -0.44 -3.09 -6.36
N GLU A 36 -0.38 -3.59 -7.60
CA GLU A 36 -0.20 -2.76 -8.79
C GLU A 36 -1.40 -1.83 -9.02
N GLY A 37 -2.63 -2.34 -8.85
CA GLY A 37 -3.85 -1.55 -8.92
C GLY A 37 -3.86 -0.44 -7.86
N PHE A 38 -3.56 -0.77 -6.61
CA PHE A 38 -3.41 0.22 -5.53
C PHE A 38 -2.38 1.30 -5.87
N ASN A 39 -1.16 0.89 -6.25
CA ASN A 39 -0.07 1.82 -6.58
C ASN A 39 -0.41 2.73 -7.76
N ARG A 40 -1.14 2.21 -8.76
CA ARG A 40 -1.62 3.02 -9.89
C ARG A 40 -2.61 4.08 -9.43
N THR A 41 -3.59 3.70 -8.61
CA THR A 41 -4.58 4.65 -8.06
C THR A 41 -3.91 5.68 -7.16
N LEU A 42 -3.00 5.26 -6.28
CA LEU A 42 -2.18 6.13 -5.43
C LEU A 42 -1.37 7.14 -6.26
N ALA A 43 -0.74 6.69 -7.34
CA ALA A 43 0.00 7.59 -8.22
C ALA A 43 -0.92 8.64 -8.86
N ALA A 44 -2.05 8.22 -9.42
CA ALA A 44 -2.98 9.12 -10.10
C ALA A 44 -3.67 10.10 -9.13
N GLU A 45 -4.14 9.60 -7.99
CA GLU A 45 -5.03 10.34 -7.08
C GLU A 45 -4.29 11.04 -5.92
N TRP A 46 -3.03 10.67 -5.64
CA TRP A 46 -2.19 11.37 -4.65
C TRP A 46 -0.95 11.99 -5.27
N VAL A 47 -0.08 11.21 -5.93
CA VAL A 47 1.21 11.74 -6.42
C VAL A 47 1.01 12.84 -7.47
N TYR A 48 0.08 12.63 -8.41
CA TYR A 48 -0.11 13.49 -9.57
C TYR A 48 -1.44 14.26 -9.56
N ALA A 49 -2.21 14.19 -8.47
CA ALA A 49 -3.52 14.83 -8.39
C ALA A 49 -3.46 16.36 -8.38
N ARG A 50 -2.36 16.93 -7.89
CA ARG A 50 -2.12 18.38 -7.87
C ARG A 50 -0.62 18.70 -7.84
N PRO A 51 -0.21 19.90 -8.24
CA PRO A 51 1.12 20.40 -7.93
C PRO A 51 1.29 20.51 -6.40
N TYR A 52 2.40 19.98 -5.89
CA TYR A 52 2.80 20.15 -4.49
C TYR A 52 3.93 21.16 -4.42
N THR A 53 3.93 21.99 -3.37
CA THR A 53 4.98 23.00 -3.15
C THR A 53 6.26 22.38 -2.60
N SER A 54 6.16 21.22 -1.94
CA SER A 54 7.29 20.47 -1.40
C SER A 54 6.98 18.98 -1.24
N ASN A 55 8.02 18.16 -1.04
CA ASN A 55 7.84 16.76 -0.67
C ASN A 55 7.17 16.58 0.70
N GLN A 56 7.40 17.53 1.62
CA GLN A 56 6.76 17.51 2.93
C GLN A 56 5.25 17.73 2.80
N ASP A 57 4.83 18.71 2.01
CA ASP A 57 3.41 18.97 1.70
C ASP A 57 2.74 17.72 1.08
N ARG A 58 3.43 17.07 0.13
CA ARG A 58 2.98 15.80 -0.45
C ARG A 58 2.87 14.68 0.59
N ALA A 59 3.83 14.55 1.49
CA ALA A 59 3.81 13.56 2.55
C ALA A 59 2.68 13.79 3.57
N GLN A 60 2.39 15.05 3.91
CA GLN A 60 1.27 15.40 4.81
C GLN A 60 -0.11 15.13 4.19
N ALA A 61 -0.21 15.17 2.86
CA ALA A 61 -1.45 14.81 2.16
C ALA A 61 -1.70 13.29 2.08
N LEU A 62 -0.66 12.46 2.29
CA LEU A 62 -0.77 11.01 2.12
C LEU A 62 -1.71 10.34 3.12
N PRO A 63 -1.65 10.61 4.45
CA PRO A 63 -2.59 10.02 5.41
C PRO A 63 -4.05 10.31 5.06
N ILE A 64 -4.37 11.56 4.71
CA ILE A 64 -5.73 11.98 4.33
C ILE A 64 -6.21 11.18 3.11
N TRP A 65 -5.34 10.99 2.12
CA TRP A 65 -5.69 10.18 0.95
C TRP A 65 -5.89 8.70 1.30
N LEU A 66 -5.05 8.13 2.18
CA LEU A 66 -5.18 6.74 2.64
C LEU A 66 -6.49 6.51 3.40
N ASP A 67 -6.88 7.44 4.27
CA ASP A 67 -8.14 7.35 5.02
C ASP A 67 -9.32 7.33 4.05
N ARG A 68 -9.37 8.27 3.10
CA ARG A 68 -10.42 8.30 2.08
C ARG A 68 -10.44 7.01 1.25
N TYR A 69 -9.28 6.51 0.83
CA TYR A 69 -9.18 5.29 0.03
C TYR A 69 -9.67 4.05 0.79
N ASN A 70 -9.33 3.93 2.08
CA ASN A 70 -9.61 2.75 2.91
C ASN A 70 -10.98 2.79 3.60
N LEU A 71 -11.50 3.97 3.93
CA LEU A 71 -12.68 4.16 4.77
C LEU A 71 -13.91 4.71 4.04
N GLU A 72 -13.72 5.46 2.96
CA GLU A 72 -14.81 6.21 2.31
C GLU A 72 -15.06 5.81 0.85
N ARG A 73 -14.03 5.34 0.13
CA ARG A 73 -14.11 5.10 -1.31
C ARG A 73 -14.73 3.72 -1.58
N PRO A 74 -15.89 3.61 -2.24
CA PRO A 74 -16.46 2.32 -2.63
C PRO A 74 -15.65 1.72 -3.79
N HIS A 75 -15.39 0.41 -3.73
CA HIS A 75 -14.61 -0.30 -4.75
C HIS A 75 -15.45 -1.34 -5.48
N THR A 76 -15.61 -1.17 -6.79
CA THR A 76 -16.39 -2.08 -7.64
C THR A 76 -15.85 -3.51 -7.63
N GLY A 77 -14.53 -3.69 -7.53
CA GLY A 77 -13.88 -5.00 -7.44
C GLY A 77 -14.18 -5.80 -6.17
N ILE A 78 -14.82 -5.18 -5.16
CA ILE A 78 -15.27 -5.83 -3.92
C ILE A 78 -16.76 -5.57 -3.64
N GLY A 79 -17.56 -5.38 -4.69
CA GLY A 79 -19.02 -5.24 -4.56
C GLY A 79 -19.47 -3.89 -4.03
N GLY A 80 -18.67 -2.84 -4.22
CA GLY A 80 -18.98 -1.48 -3.74
C GLY A 80 -18.65 -1.23 -2.27
N LEU A 81 -18.07 -2.22 -1.58
CA LEU A 81 -17.59 -2.08 -0.20
C LEU A 81 -16.31 -1.22 -0.14
N HIS A 82 -16.00 -0.74 1.06
CA HIS A 82 -14.72 -0.10 1.35
C HIS A 82 -13.66 -1.17 1.71
N PRO A 83 -12.36 -0.87 1.53
CA PRO A 83 -11.31 -1.82 1.89
C PRO A 83 -11.36 -2.25 3.36
N ILE A 84 -11.70 -1.32 4.27
CA ILE A 84 -11.80 -1.60 5.70
C ILE A 84 -12.87 -2.66 6.03
N ASP A 85 -13.99 -2.67 5.30
CA ASP A 85 -15.10 -3.62 5.50
C ASP A 85 -14.70 -5.08 5.22
N ARG A 86 -13.54 -5.28 4.58
CA ARG A 86 -13.03 -6.59 4.18
C ARG A 86 -11.93 -7.10 5.12
N VAL A 87 -11.48 -6.30 6.09
CA VAL A 87 -10.37 -6.65 6.98
C VAL A 87 -10.88 -6.94 8.39
N ASN A 88 -10.79 -8.20 8.82
CA ASN A 88 -11.35 -8.66 10.09
C ASN A 88 -10.38 -8.52 11.30
N ASN A 89 -9.15 -8.05 11.10
CA ASN A 89 -8.13 -8.03 12.18
C ASN A 89 -7.06 -6.95 11.93
N VAL A 90 -7.44 -5.67 12.01
CA VAL A 90 -6.52 -4.56 11.78
C VAL A 90 -5.80 -4.21 13.09
N PRO A 91 -4.45 -4.23 13.13
CA PRO A 91 -3.73 -3.75 14.31
C PRO A 91 -3.83 -2.22 14.40
N GLY A 92 -4.63 -1.72 15.34
CA GLY A 92 -4.48 -0.44 16.06
C GLY A 92 -4.39 0.89 15.29
N GLN A 93 -4.45 0.91 13.96
CA GLN A 93 -4.32 2.14 13.16
C GLN A 93 -5.65 2.85 12.86
N TYR A 94 -6.77 2.21 13.18
CA TYR A 94 -8.11 2.77 13.00
C TYR A 94 -8.84 2.69 14.35
N SER A 95 -8.37 3.49 15.31
CA SER A 95 -9.04 3.79 16.58
C SER A 95 -9.42 5.26 16.60
#